data_AF-A0A927IFD7-F1
#
_entry.id   AF-A0A927IFD7-F1
#
_cell.length_a   1.000
_cell.length_b   1.000
_cell.length_c   1.000
_cell.angle_alpha   90.00
_cell.angle_beta   90.00
_cell.angle_gamma   90.00
#
_symmetry.space_group_name_H-M   'P 1'
#
loop_
_entity.id
_entity.type
_entity.pdbx_description
1 polymer ?
#
loop_
_entity_poly.entity_id
_entity_poly.type
_entity_poly.pdbx_seq_one_letter_code
_entity_poly.pdbx_strand_id
1 'polypeptide(L)'
;MTGARPNRPGRRAPRALAVALALVVAVATAVLPGREGAAAGPVAAEHPPLGVPFLPSPDPLEVSIDRLLARSLSVRTGVRIRLSDGTEVTTTQYTFKKLTIRRHMNVTQRADGHTVVIDVPEEGSLGGTDDQGNPQTTVMWGDITNICVRVLVRICGVQGLLNFFGSLIPLTAGAEDFEGRIYAIRTIDEQAGISDTDNPIHLPGTITVTAS
;
A
#
# COMPACT_ATOMS: atom_id res chain seq x y z
N MET A 1 -56.09 -32.21 -34.92
CA MET A 1 -54.88 -31.83 -35.68
C MET A 1 -53.67 -32.13 -34.77
N THR A 2 -53.10 -33.35 -34.78
CA THR A 2 -51.89 -33.80 -35.55
C THR A 2 -50.70 -32.84 -35.44
N GLY A 3 -49.48 -33.18 -34.97
CA GLY A 3 -48.90 -34.44 -34.48
C GLY A 3 -47.42 -34.29 -34.05
N ALA A 4 -46.95 -35.32 -33.32
CA ALA A 4 -45.62 -35.93 -33.07
C ALA A 4 -44.25 -35.18 -33.02
N ARG A 5 -43.45 -35.64 -32.03
CA ARG A 5 -41.99 -35.51 -31.62
C ARG A 5 -40.97 -36.06 -32.67
N PRO A 6 -39.64 -36.35 -32.41
CA PRO A 6 -38.68 -36.19 -31.25
C PRO A 6 -37.27 -35.62 -31.69
N ASN A 7 -36.15 -35.49 -30.91
CA ASN A 7 -35.35 -36.50 -30.20
C ASN A 7 -34.13 -35.91 -29.40
N ARG A 8 -33.68 -36.64 -28.36
CA ARG A 8 -32.55 -36.44 -27.38
C ARG A 8 -31.13 -36.72 -27.98
N PRO A 9 -30.00 -36.91 -27.23
CA PRO A 9 -29.55 -36.58 -25.83
C PRO A 9 -28.09 -36.00 -25.73
N GLY A 10 -27.59 -35.71 -24.51
CA GLY A 10 -26.13 -35.66 -24.27
C GLY A 10 -25.65 -35.23 -22.88
N ARG A 11 -25.69 -36.14 -21.87
CA ARG A 11 -24.96 -36.03 -20.59
C ARG A 11 -23.46 -36.33 -20.80
N ARG A 12 -22.56 -35.63 -20.08
CA ARG A 12 -21.38 -36.21 -19.38
C ARG A 12 -20.63 -35.13 -18.57
N ALA A 13 -20.70 -35.25 -17.24
CA ALA A 13 -19.73 -34.72 -16.27
C ALA A 13 -18.47 -35.63 -16.24
N PRO A 14 -17.57 -35.54 -15.25
CA PRO A 14 -16.69 -34.44 -14.85
C PRO A 14 -15.20 -34.86 -14.99
N ARG A 15 -14.27 -33.91 -15.20
CA ARG A 15 -12.82 -34.18 -15.21
C ARG A 15 -12.20 -33.84 -13.85
N ALA A 16 -12.29 -34.79 -12.93
CA ALA A 16 -11.28 -34.97 -11.89
C ALA A 16 -10.46 -36.21 -12.28
N LEU A 17 -9.22 -36.31 -11.76
CA LEU A 17 -8.37 -37.50 -11.83
C LEU A 17 -7.62 -37.77 -13.15
N ALA A 18 -6.50 -37.06 -13.36
CA ALA A 18 -5.32 -37.57 -14.06
C ALA A 18 -4.12 -36.68 -13.66
N VAL A 19 -3.60 -36.75 -12.43
CA VAL A 19 -2.70 -37.79 -11.93
C VAL A 19 -1.35 -37.76 -12.67
N ALA A 20 -0.40 -37.05 -12.04
CA ALA A 20 0.80 -37.67 -11.48
C ALA A 20 1.82 -38.35 -12.42
N LEU A 21 2.14 -37.78 -13.58
CA LEU A 21 3.16 -38.38 -14.47
C LEU A 21 4.26 -37.44 -14.99
N ALA A 22 4.65 -36.39 -14.26
CA ALA A 22 5.79 -35.56 -14.68
C ALA A 22 6.73 -35.13 -13.53
N LEU A 23 6.60 -35.74 -12.36
CA LEU A 23 7.71 -35.84 -11.40
C LEU A 23 8.34 -37.23 -11.59
N VAL A 24 9.67 -37.29 -11.57
CA VAL A 24 10.50 -38.52 -11.58
C VAL A 24 10.91 -39.04 -12.97
N VAL A 25 11.73 -38.27 -13.67
CA VAL A 25 12.94 -38.77 -14.37
C VAL A 25 14.04 -37.74 -14.06
N ALA A 26 14.77 -37.89 -12.95
CA ALA A 26 16.02 -38.65 -12.88
C ALA A 26 17.10 -38.04 -13.79
N VAL A 27 17.96 -37.17 -13.26
CA VAL A 27 19.29 -37.51 -12.70
C VAL A 27 20.34 -37.68 -13.80
N ALA A 28 21.49 -37.02 -13.58
CA ALA A 28 22.69 -36.91 -14.42
C ALA A 28 22.66 -35.73 -15.40
N THR A 29 23.43 -34.67 -15.19
CA THR A 29 24.90 -34.73 -15.20
C THR A 29 25.52 -33.64 -14.32
N ALA A 30 26.29 -34.10 -13.33
CA ALA A 30 27.32 -33.31 -12.69
C ALA A 30 28.57 -33.34 -13.56
N VAL A 31 29.08 -32.17 -13.97
CA VAL A 31 30.50 -31.98 -14.33
C VAL A 31 30.93 -30.58 -13.86
N LEU A 32 31.54 -30.57 -12.68
CA LEU A 32 32.51 -29.55 -12.23
C LEU A 32 33.83 -29.79 -13.00
N PRO A 33 34.68 -28.77 -13.25
CA PRO A 33 35.50 -28.22 -12.15
C PRO A 33 35.93 -26.73 -12.25
N GLY A 34 36.26 -26.14 -11.09
CA GLY A 34 37.34 -25.15 -11.02
C GLY A 34 37.17 -23.94 -10.09
N ARG A 35 37.72 -24.06 -8.86
CA ARG A 35 38.43 -23.02 -8.05
C ARG A 35 37.63 -21.79 -7.58
N GLU A 36 37.86 -21.17 -6.42
CA GLU A 36 38.78 -21.30 -5.28
C GLU A 36 38.12 -20.52 -4.11
N GLY A 37 38.51 -20.86 -2.87
CA GLY A 37 37.75 -20.52 -1.67
C GLY A 37 37.68 -19.04 -1.27
N ALA A 38 36.58 -18.70 -0.60
CA ALA A 38 36.57 -17.71 0.46
C ALA A 38 35.61 -18.19 1.54
N ALA A 39 36.14 -18.48 2.73
CA ALA A 39 35.33 -18.64 3.92
C ALA A 39 34.68 -17.29 4.24
N ALA A 40 33.36 -17.24 4.24
CA ALA A 40 32.58 -16.17 4.88
C ALA A 40 31.67 -16.85 5.91
N GLY A 41 31.63 -16.27 7.11
CA GLY A 41 30.95 -16.81 8.30
C GLY A 41 29.42 -16.94 8.15
N PRO A 42 28.70 -17.17 9.25
CA PRO A 42 27.27 -17.49 9.20
C PRO A 42 26.53 -16.44 8.39
N VAL A 43 25.90 -16.89 7.31
CA VAL A 43 25.01 -16.09 6.47
C VAL A 43 23.91 -15.57 7.38
N ALA A 44 23.99 -14.29 7.75
CA ALA A 44 22.88 -13.59 8.35
C ALA A 44 21.68 -13.80 7.41
N ALA A 45 20.56 -14.26 7.97
CA ALA A 45 19.35 -14.48 7.22
C ALA A 45 19.09 -13.26 6.33
N GLU A 46 19.15 -13.47 5.02
CA GLU A 46 18.86 -12.46 4.03
C GLU A 46 17.37 -12.17 4.17
N HIS A 47 17.05 -11.09 4.89
CA HIS A 47 15.70 -10.60 4.98
C HIS A 47 15.36 -10.09 3.58
N PRO A 48 14.24 -10.51 2.97
CA PRO A 48 13.89 -10.03 1.65
C PRO A 48 13.87 -8.50 1.67
N PRO A 49 14.38 -7.82 0.63
CA PRO A 49 14.31 -6.38 0.55
C PRO A 49 12.84 -5.99 0.73
N LEU A 50 12.60 -5.12 1.72
CA LEU A 50 11.27 -4.56 1.91
C LEU A 50 10.95 -3.78 0.65
N GLY A 51 10.08 -4.32 -0.21
CA GLY A 51 9.39 -3.62 -1.28
C GLY A 51 8.45 -2.55 -0.70
N VAL A 52 9.01 -1.62 0.05
CA VAL A 52 8.37 -0.40 0.53
C VAL A 52 8.95 0.74 -0.30
N PRO A 53 8.11 1.54 -1.00
CA PRO A 53 8.61 2.70 -1.72
C PRO A 53 9.16 3.79 -0.78
N PHE A 54 8.93 3.68 0.54
CA PHE A 54 9.58 4.49 1.57
C PHE A 54 9.96 3.61 2.78
N LEU A 55 11.25 3.51 3.08
CA LEU A 55 11.72 2.89 4.33
C LEU A 55 11.22 3.74 5.51
N PRO A 56 10.66 3.14 6.58
CA PRO A 56 10.23 3.91 7.75
C PRO A 56 11.37 4.79 8.26
N SER A 57 11.17 6.10 8.33
CA SER A 57 12.22 7.08 8.63
C SER A 57 12.13 7.59 10.07
N PRO A 58 13.25 7.86 10.78
CA PRO A 58 13.23 8.58 12.05
C PRO A 58 12.73 10.02 11.91
N ASP A 59 12.93 10.62 10.73
CA ASP A 59 12.43 11.93 10.35
C ASP A 59 11.10 11.79 9.59
N PRO A 60 9.94 11.98 10.24
CA PRO A 60 8.65 11.76 9.62
C PRO A 60 8.32 12.84 8.57
N LEU A 61 7.48 12.46 7.62
CA LEU A 61 6.86 13.36 6.67
C LEU A 61 5.76 14.16 7.39
N GLU A 62 5.83 15.48 7.32
CA GLU A 62 4.71 16.36 7.64
C GLU A 62 3.82 16.45 6.40
N VAL A 63 2.61 15.91 6.48
CA VAL A 63 1.67 15.82 5.36
C VAL A 63 0.45 16.66 5.69
N SER A 64 0.13 17.61 4.81
CA SER A 64 -1.14 18.35 4.83
C SER A 64 -1.87 18.14 3.52
N ILE A 65 -3.17 17.86 3.58
CA ILE A 65 -4.03 17.73 2.39
C ILE A 65 -5.32 18.51 2.62
N ASP A 66 -5.59 19.47 1.75
CA ASP A 66 -6.80 20.31 1.84
C ASP A 66 -8.05 19.49 1.59
N ARG A 67 -8.05 18.64 0.55
CA ARG A 67 -9.18 17.77 0.21
C ARG A 67 -8.73 16.43 -0.34
N LEU A 68 -9.27 15.36 0.23
CA LEU A 68 -9.06 14.00 -0.22
C LEU A 68 -10.38 13.25 -0.39
N LEU A 69 -10.33 12.18 -1.17
CA LEU A 69 -11.42 11.23 -1.36
C LEU A 69 -10.87 9.82 -1.19
N ALA A 70 -11.60 8.98 -0.45
CA ALA A 70 -11.30 7.56 -0.36
C ALA A 70 -12.61 6.78 -0.24
N ARG A 71 -12.60 5.48 -0.53
CA ARG A 71 -13.77 4.64 -0.25
C ARG A 71 -13.97 4.48 1.26
N SER A 72 -12.89 4.24 1.98
CA SER A 72 -12.92 4.05 3.42
C SER A 72 -11.56 4.30 4.05
N LEU A 73 -11.59 4.59 5.35
CA LEU A 73 -10.44 4.63 6.25
C LEU A 73 -10.65 3.62 7.38
N SER A 74 -9.67 2.74 7.59
CA SER A 74 -9.58 1.89 8.77
C SER A 74 -8.42 2.32 9.66
N VAL A 75 -8.59 2.23 10.97
CA VAL A 75 -7.59 2.68 11.96
C VAL A 75 -7.21 1.53 12.88
N ARG A 76 -5.91 1.35 13.11
CA ARG A 76 -5.37 0.42 14.11
C ARG A 76 -4.31 1.11 14.94
N THR A 77 -4.57 1.29 16.23
CA THR A 77 -3.66 1.95 17.17
C THR A 77 -2.67 0.96 17.80
N GLY A 78 -1.57 1.46 18.37
CA GLY A 78 -0.61 0.65 19.13
C GLY A 78 0.26 -0.28 18.27
N VAL A 79 0.49 0.08 17.01
CA VAL A 79 1.32 -0.70 16.08
C VAL A 79 2.78 -0.31 16.30
N ARG A 80 3.66 -1.29 16.52
CA ARG A 80 5.10 -1.07 16.55
C ARG A 80 5.69 -1.20 15.15
N ILE A 81 6.48 -0.21 14.76
CA ILE A 81 7.28 -0.24 13.52
C ILE A 81 8.74 -0.01 13.86
N ARG A 82 9.64 -0.54 13.03
CA ARG A 82 11.08 -0.32 13.12
C ARG A 82 11.49 0.72 12.07
N LEU A 83 12.22 1.74 12.50
CA LEU A 83 12.72 2.83 11.66
C LEU A 83 14.07 2.47 11.03
N SER A 84 14.49 3.24 10.04
CA SER A 84 15.70 3.01 9.24
C SER A 84 16.99 3.13 10.04
N ASP A 85 16.99 3.91 11.12
CA ASP A 85 18.08 3.99 12.11
C ASP A 85 18.11 2.80 13.08
N GLY A 86 17.15 1.88 12.96
CA GLY A 86 17.02 0.68 13.76
C GLY A 86 16.18 0.85 15.03
N THR A 87 15.72 2.06 15.36
CA THR A 87 14.83 2.32 16.51
C THR A 87 13.42 1.78 16.28
N GLU A 88 12.65 1.60 17.35
CA GLU A 88 11.23 1.23 17.27
C GLU A 88 10.35 2.38 17.77
N VAL A 89 9.24 2.62 17.06
CA VAL A 89 8.19 3.56 17.49
C VAL A 89 6.84 2.86 17.54
N THR A 90 6.03 3.18 18.55
CA THR A 90 4.62 2.77 18.61
C THR A 90 3.78 3.88 18.02
N THR A 91 2.97 3.55 17.01
CA THR A 91 2.22 4.51 16.21
C THR A 91 0.85 3.95 15.81
N THR A 92 0.06 4.75 15.09
CA THR A 92 -1.19 4.32 14.48
C THR A 92 -0.98 3.92 13.02
N GLN A 93 -1.64 2.83 12.59
CA GLN A 93 -1.76 2.45 11.18
C GLN A 93 -3.11 2.92 10.64
N TYR A 94 -3.07 3.60 9.51
CA TYR A 94 -4.23 4.08 8.76
C TYR A 94 -4.27 3.40 7.39
N THR A 95 -5.38 2.75 7.06
CA THR A 95 -5.58 2.10 5.77
C THR A 95 -6.68 2.81 5.00
N PHE A 96 -6.29 3.53 3.94
CA PHE A 96 -7.19 4.18 3.01
C PHE A 96 -7.41 3.30 1.78
N LYS A 97 -8.66 2.95 1.49
CA LYS A 97 -9.00 2.24 0.24
C LYS A 97 -9.26 3.24 -0.87
N LYS A 98 -8.51 3.15 -1.97
CA LYS A 98 -8.66 4.00 -3.17
C LYS A 98 -8.54 5.50 -2.85
N LEU A 99 -7.41 5.87 -2.24
CA LEU A 99 -7.15 7.26 -1.83
C LEU A 99 -6.83 8.13 -3.05
N THR A 100 -7.41 9.33 -3.10
CA THR A 100 -7.16 10.32 -4.14
C THR A 100 -7.12 11.70 -3.49
N ILE A 101 -6.14 12.50 -3.89
CA ILE A 101 -6.02 13.91 -3.54
C ILE A 101 -6.87 14.71 -4.52
N ARG A 102 -7.83 15.46 -4.01
CA ARG A 102 -8.74 16.29 -4.82
C ARG A 102 -8.30 17.73 -4.89
N ARG A 103 -7.45 18.16 -3.96
CA ARG A 103 -6.91 19.51 -3.92
C ARG A 103 -5.73 19.56 -2.98
N HIS A 104 -4.68 20.23 -3.43
CA HIS A 104 -3.59 20.77 -2.64
C HIS A 104 -3.07 19.83 -1.53
N MET A 105 -1.95 19.17 -1.83
CA MET A 105 -1.20 18.41 -0.85
C MET A 105 0.21 18.98 -0.75
N ASN A 106 0.68 19.14 0.48
CA ASN A 106 2.05 19.50 0.76
C ASN A 106 2.67 18.43 1.65
N VAL A 107 3.87 17.98 1.29
CA VAL A 107 4.66 17.03 2.05
C VAL A 107 5.99 17.68 2.36
N THR A 108 6.33 17.83 3.63
CA THR A 108 7.62 18.35 4.07
C THR A 108 8.37 17.28 4.84
N GLN A 109 9.63 17.06 4.48
CA GLN A 109 10.56 16.25 5.27
C GLN A 109 11.76 17.09 5.65
N ARG A 110 12.17 17.02 6.91
CA ARG A 110 13.41 17.64 7.40
C ARG A 110 14.32 16.54 7.91
N ALA A 111 15.45 16.33 7.23
CA ALA A 111 16.40 15.28 7.55
C ALA A 111 17.82 15.78 7.26
N ASP A 112 18.78 15.50 8.15
CA ASP A 112 20.21 15.79 7.96
C ASP A 112 20.51 17.23 7.48
N GLY A 113 19.83 18.23 8.06
CA GLY A 113 20.00 19.64 7.67
C GLY A 113 19.39 20.03 6.32
N HIS A 114 18.67 19.13 5.66
CA HIS A 114 17.96 19.41 4.41
C HIS A 114 16.46 19.43 4.65
N THR A 115 15.76 20.28 3.90
CA THR A 115 14.30 20.28 3.84
C THR A 115 13.87 19.91 2.42
N VAL A 116 13.14 18.82 2.28
CA VAL A 116 12.45 18.44 1.05
C VAL A 116 10.99 18.85 1.18
N VAL A 117 10.49 19.58 0.19
CA VAL A 117 9.09 19.98 0.08
C VAL A 117 8.55 19.43 -1.24
N ILE A 118 7.43 18.72 -1.18
CA ILE A 118 6.69 18.26 -2.34
C ILE A 118 5.34 18.94 -2.30
N ASP A 119 5.12 19.82 -3.27
CA ASP A 119 3.88 20.57 -3.41
C ASP A 119 3.07 20.04 -4.61
N VAL A 120 1.84 19.64 -4.33
CA VAL A 120 0.88 19.10 -5.29
C VAL A 120 -0.30 20.06 -5.33
N PRO A 121 -0.28 21.10 -6.18
CA PRO A 121 -1.27 22.18 -6.12
C PRO A 121 -2.69 21.73 -6.51
N GLU A 122 -2.79 20.69 -7.34
CA GLU A 122 -4.04 20.22 -7.95
C GLU A 122 -4.43 18.82 -7.46
N GLU A 123 -5.13 18.04 -8.29
CA GLU A 123 -5.43 16.63 -8.00
C GLU A 123 -4.18 15.75 -8.09
N GLY A 124 -4.16 14.69 -7.28
CA GLY A 124 -3.06 13.73 -7.27
C GLY A 124 -3.43 12.43 -6.56
N SER A 125 -2.44 11.57 -6.38
CA SER A 125 -2.57 10.37 -5.55
C SER A 125 -1.57 10.46 -4.41
N LEU A 126 -1.95 9.93 -3.24
CA LEU A 126 -1.00 9.60 -2.18
C LEU A 126 -0.99 8.08 -2.10
N GLY A 127 -0.16 7.48 -2.95
CA GLY A 127 -0.10 6.04 -3.23
C GLY A 127 0.00 5.75 -4.72
N GLY A 128 0.20 4.48 -5.08
CA GLY A 128 0.21 4.02 -6.47
C GLY A 128 -1.18 4.00 -7.11
N THR A 129 -1.17 3.99 -8.45
CA THR A 129 -2.33 3.64 -9.27
C THR A 129 -2.04 2.30 -9.96
N ASP A 130 -3.07 1.51 -10.24
CA ASP A 130 -2.90 0.33 -11.09
C ASP A 130 -2.56 0.71 -12.54
N ASP A 131 -2.26 -0.29 -13.37
CA ASP A 131 -1.96 -0.12 -14.80
C ASP A 131 -3.10 0.57 -15.59
N GLN A 132 -4.30 0.61 -15.03
CA GLN A 132 -5.47 1.27 -15.60
C GLN A 132 -5.71 2.67 -15.02
N GLY A 133 -4.80 3.18 -14.18
CA GLY A 133 -4.87 4.50 -13.57
C GLY A 133 -5.84 4.60 -12.39
N ASN A 134 -6.36 3.48 -11.86
CA ASN A 134 -7.23 3.52 -10.69
C ASN A 134 -6.41 3.62 -9.40
N PRO A 135 -6.86 4.41 -8.42
CA PRO A 135 -6.19 4.52 -7.12
C PRO A 135 -6.22 3.19 -6.37
N GLN A 136 -5.07 2.77 -5.86
CA GLN A 136 -4.91 1.56 -5.05
C GLN A 136 -5.13 1.83 -3.56
N THR A 137 -4.92 0.80 -2.72
CA THR A 137 -4.98 0.94 -1.26
C THR A 137 -3.70 1.54 -0.73
N THR A 138 -3.82 2.57 0.11
CA THR A 138 -2.69 3.23 0.77
C THR A 138 -2.71 2.92 2.26
N VAL A 139 -1.58 2.46 2.79
CA VAL A 139 -1.34 2.27 4.21
C VAL A 139 -0.32 3.28 4.69
N MET A 140 -0.63 3.97 5.78
CA MET A 140 0.24 4.95 6.43
C MET A 140 0.48 4.54 7.88
N TRP A 141 1.70 4.76 8.36
CA TRP A 141 2.05 4.61 9.76
C TRP A 141 2.51 5.95 10.30
N GLY A 142 1.83 6.44 11.31
CA GLY A 142 2.06 7.78 11.84
C GLY A 142 0.98 8.23 12.79
N ASP A 143 0.89 9.55 12.95
CA ASP A 143 -0.11 10.23 13.75
C ASP A 143 -0.85 11.24 12.88
N ILE A 144 -2.17 11.07 12.73
CA ILE A 144 -3.03 12.06 12.08
C ILE A 144 -3.61 12.96 13.16
N THR A 145 -3.21 14.23 13.16
CA THR A 145 -3.66 15.24 14.12
C THR A 145 -5.05 15.76 13.76
N ASN A 146 -5.35 15.87 12.46
CA ASN A 146 -6.65 16.31 12.00
C ASN A 146 -7.07 15.61 10.71
N ILE A 147 -8.39 15.41 10.58
CA ILE A 147 -9.08 14.97 9.37
C ILE A 147 -10.56 15.22 9.61
N CYS A 148 -11.23 15.88 8.67
CA CYS A 148 -12.64 16.23 8.80
C CYS A 148 -13.48 15.55 7.73
N VAL A 149 -14.62 14.98 8.12
CA VAL A 149 -15.62 14.43 7.18
C VAL A 149 -16.90 15.24 7.32
N ARG A 150 -17.50 15.58 6.18
CA ARG A 150 -18.78 16.31 6.12
C ARG A 150 -19.85 15.40 5.54
N VAL A 151 -20.78 14.95 6.39
CA VAL A 151 -21.95 14.17 5.96
C VAL A 151 -23.20 15.03 6.09
N LEU A 152 -23.74 15.12 7.30
CA LEU A 152 -24.78 16.10 7.68
C LEU A 152 -24.19 17.22 8.54
N VAL A 153 -23.26 16.85 9.42
CA VAL A 153 -22.46 17.76 10.24
C VAL A 153 -20.98 17.52 9.95
N ARG A 154 -20.14 18.50 10.28
CA ARG A 154 -18.69 18.40 10.16
C ARG A 154 -18.14 17.70 11.40
N ILE A 155 -17.48 16.57 11.21
CA ILE A 155 -16.84 15.79 12.28
C ILE A 155 -15.35 15.81 12.01
N CYS A 156 -14.55 16.21 13.00
CA CYS A 156 -13.10 16.36 12.85
C CYS A 156 -12.34 15.54 13.87
N GLY A 157 -11.09 15.24 13.51
CA GLY A 157 -10.16 14.45 14.31
C GLY A 157 -10.47 12.96 14.23
N VAL A 158 -9.42 12.14 14.29
CA VAL A 158 -9.53 10.68 14.19
C VAL A 158 -10.44 10.13 15.28
N GLN A 159 -10.30 10.59 16.53
CA GLN A 159 -11.13 10.11 17.63
C GLN A 159 -12.62 10.45 17.43
N GLY A 160 -12.92 11.64 16.91
CA GLY A 160 -14.30 12.06 16.61
C GLY A 160 -14.92 11.17 15.53
N LEU A 161 -14.16 10.87 14.47
CA LEU A 161 -14.59 9.96 13.40
C LEU A 161 -14.77 8.52 13.90
N LEU A 162 -13.86 8.01 14.73
CA LEU A 162 -13.99 6.67 15.31
C LEU A 162 -15.21 6.56 16.22
N ASN A 163 -15.50 7.59 17.02
CA ASN A 163 -16.68 7.61 17.87
C ASN A 163 -17.98 7.61 17.06
N PHE A 164 -17.99 8.25 15.88
CA PHE A 164 -19.18 8.36 15.05
C PHE A 164 -19.38 7.15 14.11
N PHE A 165 -18.32 6.69 13.46
CA PHE A 165 -18.39 5.63 12.44
C PHE A 165 -17.88 4.27 12.92
N GLY A 166 -17.22 4.19 14.07
CA GLY A 166 -16.50 2.99 14.50
C GLY A 166 -15.15 2.84 13.79
N SER A 167 -14.66 1.61 13.66
CA SER A 167 -13.31 1.32 13.14
C SER A 167 -13.16 1.43 11.61
N LEU A 168 -14.27 1.56 10.87
CA LEU A 168 -14.30 1.73 9.42
C LEU A 168 -15.08 3.00 9.08
N ILE A 169 -14.36 4.04 8.70
CA ILE A 169 -14.90 5.37 8.42
C ILE A 169 -15.14 5.47 6.91
N PRO A 170 -16.39 5.61 6.43
CA PRO A 170 -16.66 5.87 5.03
C PRO A 170 -16.19 7.28 4.67
N LEU A 171 -15.38 7.39 3.61
CA LEU A 171 -14.84 8.66 3.12
C LEU A 171 -15.38 9.02 1.73
N THR A 172 -16.46 8.36 1.29
CA THR A 172 -17.04 8.53 -0.05
C THR A 172 -17.61 9.93 -0.30
N ALA A 173 -17.96 10.65 0.77
CA ALA A 173 -18.34 12.06 0.71
C ALA A 173 -17.13 13.03 0.62
N GLY A 174 -15.91 12.50 0.71
CA GLY A 174 -14.68 13.27 0.84
C GLY A 174 -14.30 13.55 2.29
N ALA A 175 -13.03 13.90 2.48
CA ALA A 175 -12.51 14.46 3.71
C ALA A 175 -11.70 15.72 3.43
N GLU A 176 -11.59 16.59 4.43
CA GLU A 176 -10.93 17.90 4.35
C GLU A 176 -9.99 18.10 5.54
N ASP A 177 -9.06 19.03 5.40
CA ASP A 177 -8.13 19.48 6.45
C ASP A 177 -7.38 18.30 7.10
N PHE A 178 -6.83 17.42 6.27
CA PHE A 178 -5.96 16.35 6.74
C PHE A 178 -4.61 16.92 7.15
N GLU A 179 -4.16 16.56 8.34
CA GLU A 179 -2.83 16.89 8.85
C GLU A 179 -2.27 15.67 9.58
N GLY A 180 -1.02 15.31 9.28
CA GLY A 180 -0.38 14.19 9.95
C GLY A 180 1.15 14.17 9.85
N ARG A 181 1.75 13.43 10.78
CA ARG A 181 3.18 13.08 10.80
C ARG A 181 3.31 11.61 10.46
N ILE A 182 3.92 11.30 9.32
CA ILE A 182 3.91 9.97 8.73
C ILE A 182 5.33 9.41 8.66
N TYR A 183 5.59 8.32 9.38
CA TYR A 183 6.88 7.63 9.38
C TYR A 183 7.07 6.74 8.14
N ALA A 184 5.98 6.17 7.63
CA ALA A 184 6.02 5.27 6.48
C ALA A 184 4.72 5.30 5.69
N ILE A 185 4.84 5.08 4.38
CA ILE A 185 3.72 4.92 3.45
C ILE A 185 3.98 3.69 2.59
N ARG A 186 2.94 2.89 2.38
CA ARG A 186 2.97 1.74 1.47
C ARG A 186 1.71 1.72 0.63
N THR A 187 1.86 1.36 -0.64
CA THR A 187 0.73 1.03 -1.50
C THR A 187 0.57 -0.49 -1.57
N ILE A 188 -0.68 -0.94 -1.53
CA ILE A 188 -1.06 -2.33 -1.70
C ILE A 188 -1.95 -2.40 -2.93
N ASP A 189 -1.47 -3.14 -3.92
CA ASP A 189 -2.27 -3.58 -5.04
C ASP A 189 -3.13 -4.78 -4.60
N GLU A 190 -4.45 -4.65 -4.75
CA GLU A 190 -5.40 -5.71 -4.41
C GLU A 190 -5.48 -6.78 -5.53
N GLN A 191 -4.85 -6.53 -6.68
CA GLN A 191 -4.83 -7.34 -7.89
C GLN A 191 -3.44 -7.90 -8.23
N ALA A 192 -2.40 -7.49 -7.49
CA ALA A 192 -1.02 -7.92 -7.68
C ALA A 192 -0.85 -9.45 -7.62
N GLY A 193 -0.11 -10.00 -8.59
CA GLY A 193 0.41 -11.36 -8.52
C GLY A 193 1.44 -11.52 -7.40
N ILE A 194 1.78 -12.77 -7.05
CA ILE A 194 2.71 -13.12 -5.94
C ILE A 194 4.10 -12.46 -6.08
N SER A 195 4.46 -11.95 -7.27
CA SER A 195 5.74 -11.30 -7.59
C SER A 195 5.68 -9.78 -7.69
N ASP A 196 4.52 -9.15 -7.45
CA ASP A 196 4.37 -7.72 -7.66
C ASP A 196 4.90 -6.94 -6.45
N THR A 197 6.05 -6.30 -6.63
CA THR A 197 6.74 -5.51 -5.60
C THR A 197 6.82 -4.03 -5.94
N ASP A 198 6.21 -3.61 -7.06
CA ASP A 198 6.40 -2.27 -7.63
C ASP A 198 5.08 -1.53 -7.82
N ASN A 199 4.58 -0.92 -6.73
CA ASN A 199 3.62 0.18 -6.85
C ASN A 199 4.22 1.42 -6.16
N PRO A 200 5.07 2.17 -6.87
CA PRO A 200 5.70 3.36 -6.30
C PRO A 200 4.65 4.40 -5.95
N ILE A 201 4.93 5.19 -4.91
CA ILE A 201 4.09 6.33 -4.57
C ILE A 201 4.22 7.36 -5.70
N HIS A 202 3.11 7.67 -6.37
CA HIS A 202 3.08 8.70 -7.40
C HIS A 202 2.61 10.02 -6.80
N LEU A 203 3.53 10.96 -6.61
CA LEU A 203 3.23 12.32 -6.18
C LEU A 203 3.38 13.26 -7.39
N PRO A 204 2.28 13.62 -8.08
CA PRO A 204 2.36 14.65 -9.11
C PRO A 204 2.62 15.99 -8.43
N GLY A 205 3.67 16.74 -8.79
CA GLY A 205 3.95 18.00 -8.10
C GLY A 205 5.35 18.53 -8.35
N THR A 206 5.67 19.63 -7.65
CA THR A 206 7.00 20.23 -7.67
C THR A 206 7.77 19.78 -6.43
N ILE A 207 8.97 19.23 -6.64
CA ILE A 207 9.89 18.87 -5.56
C ILE A 207 10.90 20.01 -5.41
N THR A 208 10.96 20.58 -4.22
CA THR A 208 11.95 21.59 -3.84
C THR A 208 12.83 21.02 -2.74
N VAL A 209 14.15 21.16 -2.87
CA VAL A 209 15.11 20.77 -1.84
C VAL A 209 15.92 21.99 -1.43
N THR A 210 15.95 22.26 -0.14
CA THR A 210 16.68 23.40 0.45
C THR A 210 17.67 22.86 1.48
N ALA A 211 18.93 23.29 1.37
CA ALA A 211 19.93 23.08 2.43
C ALA A 211 19.73 24.15 3.51
N SER A 212 19.79 23.75 4.78
CA SER A 212 19.60 24.61 5.96
C SER A 212 20.94 24.93 6.61
#